data_AF-A0A2C9WLU5-F1
#
_entry.id   AF-A0A2C9WLU5-F1
#
_cell.length_a   1.000
_cell.length_b   1.000
_cell.length_c   1.000
_cell.angle_alpha   90.00
_cell.angle_beta   90.00
_cell.angle_gamma   90.00
#
_symmetry.space_group_name_H-M   'P 1'
#
loop_
_entity.id
_entity.type
_entity.pdbx_description
1 polymer ?
#
loop_
_entity_poly.entity_id
_entity_poly.type
_entity_poly.pdbx_seq_one_letter_code
_entity_poly.pdbx_strand_id
1 'polypeptide(L)'
;MIRKRIDDVSTARHRRLRLWQKCTNFRCLKQIHASLIIKGFNSCPSALRELIFASAVAISGIIDYAHQVFAQIAEPDIFIWNTMMRGSAQSQNPSKTILLYLQMESRGIKPDNSTFSFLLKACTRLGWTNTGLCIHGKVAKYGFEENMFVRSTLIHHHANCGSLGIARAIFDDFAERDVVAWSALIAGYARRGQLTIARQLFDEMPTKDLVAWNVMITAYAKRGKMEWARRLFDGVPKRDVVTWNAMITGYVLRGENEQALQMFEEMRSVGEQPDEVTMLSLLSACADLGDLETGTKVHNSIVEMSSGNLGILLGNALVYMYAKCGSIERALEVFRGIREKDVSTWNSIIVGSAFHGHADESINLFAEMQKLKNIRPNEITFAGLLVACSHAGKVVEGHQYYKLMKDGYNIEPNLGHYGCMVDLLGRAGLLNDAFEFIENMKIEPNAVIWRTLLGACRIYGNVELGRQAHEKLLEMRSDKKGDYMLFSNIYAAMGEWDGAQNVRKLMDSSGARKEPGCSLIEADESARLQFLLDPNHKLNLKNQMATAAS
;
A
#
# COMPACT_ATOMS: atom_id res chain seq x y z
N MET A 1 -38.76 14.07 -63.31
CA MET A 1 -37.30 13.94 -63.08
C MET A 1 -37.05 13.78 -61.59
N ILE A 2 -36.78 12.54 -61.20
CA ILE A 2 -36.25 12.15 -59.89
C ILE A 2 -34.83 12.69 -59.78
N ARG A 3 -34.54 13.55 -58.79
CA ARG A 3 -33.20 13.74 -58.19
C ARG A 3 -33.25 14.72 -57.01
N LYS A 4 -32.44 14.42 -56.00
CA LYS A 4 -32.14 15.19 -54.77
C LYS A 4 -33.12 15.07 -53.59
N ARG A 5 -33.11 13.90 -52.93
CA ARG A 5 -33.38 13.78 -51.48
C ARG A 5 -32.50 12.74 -50.76
N ILE A 6 -31.38 12.34 -51.37
CA ILE A 6 -30.50 11.28 -50.85
C ILE A 6 -29.19 11.85 -50.23
N ASP A 7 -28.83 13.11 -50.51
CA ASP A 7 -27.54 13.68 -50.08
C ASP A 7 -27.51 14.36 -48.69
N ASP A 8 -28.66 14.62 -48.06
CA ASP A 8 -28.75 15.40 -46.81
C ASP A 8 -28.57 14.54 -45.54
N VAL A 9 -28.95 13.25 -45.59
CA VAL A 9 -28.83 12.33 -44.45
C VAL A 9 -27.40 11.81 -44.30
N SER A 10 -26.67 11.61 -45.41
CA SER A 10 -25.29 11.12 -45.38
C SER A 10 -24.32 12.21 -44.89
N THR A 11 -24.52 13.46 -45.33
CA THR A 11 -23.74 14.63 -44.90
C THR A 11 -24.01 15.00 -43.45
N ALA A 12 -25.27 14.96 -42.97
CA ALA A 12 -25.59 15.16 -41.55
C ALA A 12 -24.96 14.08 -40.65
N ARG A 13 -24.98 12.81 -41.07
CA ARG A 13 -24.32 11.70 -40.35
C ARG A 13 -22.80 11.84 -40.33
N HIS A 14 -22.18 12.24 -41.44
CA HIS A 14 -20.74 12.52 -41.52
C HIS A 14 -20.31 13.72 -40.66
N ARG A 15 -21.11 14.79 -40.64
CA ARG A 15 -20.86 15.98 -39.81
C ARG A 15 -21.00 15.66 -38.31
N ARG A 16 -21.94 14.79 -37.94
CA ARG A 16 -22.14 14.29 -36.57
C ARG A 16 -20.96 13.42 -36.09
N LEU A 17 -20.48 12.50 -36.92
CA LEU A 17 -19.26 11.70 -36.64
C LEU A 17 -18.03 12.58 -36.37
N ARG A 18 -17.83 13.63 -37.17
CA ARG A 18 -16.74 14.60 -36.96
C ARG A 18 -16.86 15.43 -35.67
N LEU A 19 -18.09 15.67 -35.20
CA LEU A 19 -18.36 16.45 -33.99
C LEU A 19 -18.02 15.65 -32.72
N TRP A 20 -18.37 14.36 -32.67
CA TRP A 20 -18.03 13.47 -31.58
C TRP A 20 -16.54 13.13 -31.53
N GLN A 21 -15.88 12.98 -32.68
CA GLN A 21 -14.41 12.79 -32.76
C GLN A 21 -13.62 13.96 -32.16
N LYS A 22 -14.18 15.18 -32.13
CA LYS A 22 -13.55 16.36 -31.53
C LYS A 22 -13.89 16.56 -30.05
N CYS A 23 -14.79 15.76 -29.48
CA CYS A 23 -15.21 15.87 -28.09
C CYS A 23 -14.26 15.10 -27.16
N THR A 24 -13.17 15.74 -26.76
CA THR A 24 -12.14 15.12 -25.89
C THR A 24 -12.23 15.53 -24.42
N ASN A 25 -13.10 16.49 -24.08
CA ASN A 25 -13.19 17.03 -22.73
C ASN A 25 -14.63 17.33 -22.29
N PHE A 26 -14.79 17.48 -20.97
CA PHE A 26 -16.09 17.67 -20.34
C PHE A 26 -16.83 18.93 -20.82
N ARG A 27 -16.10 20.00 -21.15
CA ARG A 27 -16.68 21.26 -21.65
C ARG A 27 -17.34 21.08 -23.01
N CYS A 28 -16.64 20.42 -23.95
CA CYS A 28 -17.18 20.11 -25.28
C CYS A 28 -18.44 19.23 -25.16
N LEU A 29 -18.40 18.23 -24.28
CA LEU A 29 -19.54 17.34 -24.04
C LEU A 29 -20.79 18.10 -23.55
N LYS A 30 -20.63 19.06 -22.62
CA LYS A 30 -21.75 19.91 -22.16
C LYS A 30 -22.35 20.75 -23.28
N GLN A 31 -21.53 21.27 -24.20
CA GLN A 31 -22.02 22.03 -25.36
C GLN A 31 -22.84 21.15 -26.31
N ILE A 32 -22.40 19.92 -26.55
CA ILE A 32 -23.14 18.95 -27.36
C ILE A 32 -24.47 18.61 -26.69
N HIS A 33 -24.46 18.33 -25.38
CA HIS A 33 -25.68 18.07 -24.63
C HIS A 33 -26.68 19.25 -24.70
N ALA A 34 -26.22 20.49 -24.49
CA ALA A 34 -27.07 21.68 -24.61
C ALA A 34 -27.69 21.81 -26.01
N SER A 35 -26.92 21.53 -27.07
CA SER A 35 -27.45 21.52 -28.44
C SER A 35 -28.52 20.45 -28.67
N LEU A 36 -28.38 19.28 -28.05
CA LEU A 36 -29.37 18.21 -28.12
C LEU A 36 -30.67 18.59 -27.41
N ILE A 37 -30.60 19.29 -26.25
CA ILE A 37 -31.78 19.80 -25.54
C ILE A 37 -32.59 20.74 -26.45
N ILE A 38 -31.92 21.70 -27.10
CA ILE A 38 -32.57 22.68 -27.99
C ILE A 38 -33.25 22.01 -29.19
N LYS A 39 -32.65 20.94 -29.72
CA LYS A 39 -33.15 20.21 -30.91
C LYS A 39 -34.17 19.11 -30.57
N GLY A 40 -34.55 18.97 -29.30
CA GLY A 40 -35.36 17.88 -28.79
C GLY A 40 -34.49 16.71 -28.31
N PHE A 41 -34.23 16.67 -27.00
CA PHE A 41 -33.30 15.74 -26.36
C PHE A 41 -33.62 14.27 -26.66
N ASN A 42 -34.89 13.88 -26.51
CA ASN A 42 -35.36 12.51 -26.77
C ASN A 42 -35.68 12.24 -28.25
N SER A 43 -35.51 13.22 -29.14
CA SER A 43 -35.89 13.09 -30.55
C SER A 43 -34.91 12.28 -31.39
N CYS A 44 -33.71 11.97 -30.87
CA CYS A 44 -32.66 11.29 -31.64
C CYS A 44 -31.87 10.24 -30.84
N PRO A 45 -32.29 8.96 -30.87
CA PRO A 45 -31.66 7.87 -30.10
C PRO A 45 -30.16 7.68 -30.37
N SER A 46 -29.71 7.82 -31.62
CA SER A 46 -28.28 7.69 -31.97
C SER A 46 -27.40 8.77 -31.33
N ALA A 47 -27.92 9.98 -31.14
CA ALA A 47 -27.18 11.02 -30.43
C ALA A 47 -27.08 10.75 -28.92
N LEU A 48 -28.14 10.18 -28.34
CA LEU A 48 -28.16 9.80 -26.93
C LEU A 48 -27.17 8.67 -26.64
N ARG A 49 -27.06 7.66 -27.53
CA ARG A 49 -26.06 6.59 -27.42
C ARG A 49 -24.63 7.14 -27.38
N GLU A 50 -24.29 8.05 -28.29
CA GLU A 50 -22.96 8.69 -28.33
C GLU A 50 -22.71 9.57 -27.11
N LEU A 51 -23.71 10.34 -26.67
CA LEU A 51 -23.61 11.18 -25.46
C LEU A 51 -23.35 10.35 -24.21
N ILE A 52 -24.08 9.24 -24.05
CA ILE A 52 -23.93 8.33 -22.91
C ILE A 52 -22.59 7.60 -23.00
N PHE A 53 -22.17 7.14 -24.18
CA PHE A 53 -20.85 6.52 -24.34
C PHE A 53 -19.70 7.48 -23.99
N ALA A 54 -19.77 8.72 -24.49
CA ALA A 54 -18.76 9.74 -24.22
C ALA A 54 -18.69 10.10 -22.73
N SER A 55 -19.85 10.21 -22.06
CA SER A 55 -19.95 10.59 -20.64
C SER A 55 -19.68 9.46 -19.65
N ALA A 56 -20.05 8.22 -19.98
CA ALA A 56 -19.90 7.08 -19.07
C ALA A 56 -18.60 6.31 -19.27
N VAL A 57 -18.01 6.35 -20.48
CA VAL A 57 -16.86 5.49 -20.84
C VAL A 57 -15.68 6.29 -21.38
N ALA A 58 -15.89 7.20 -22.36
CA ALA A 58 -14.77 7.80 -23.08
C ALA A 58 -14.03 8.90 -22.29
N ILE A 59 -14.74 9.72 -21.53
CA ILE A 59 -14.14 10.78 -20.70
C ILE A 59 -14.10 10.28 -19.26
N SER A 60 -12.89 10.18 -18.70
CA SER A 60 -12.67 9.72 -17.33
C SER A 60 -13.20 10.72 -16.29
N GLY A 61 -13.76 10.20 -15.19
CA GLY A 61 -14.12 11.01 -14.01
C GLY A 61 -15.44 11.78 -14.10
N ILE A 62 -16.24 11.61 -15.16
CA ILE A 62 -17.53 12.32 -15.32
C ILE A 62 -18.76 11.40 -15.30
N ILE A 63 -18.64 10.20 -14.74
CA ILE A 63 -19.74 9.22 -14.66
C ILE A 63 -20.98 9.76 -13.94
N ASP A 64 -20.83 10.62 -12.93
CA ASP A 64 -21.97 11.22 -12.24
C ASP A 64 -22.78 12.15 -13.15
N TYR A 65 -22.11 12.82 -14.08
CA TYR A 65 -22.79 13.57 -15.14
C TYR A 65 -23.55 12.63 -16.08
N ALA A 66 -22.95 11.49 -16.47
CA ALA A 66 -23.63 10.49 -17.29
C ALA A 66 -24.93 10.00 -16.61
N HIS A 67 -24.92 9.78 -15.29
CA HIS A 67 -26.12 9.44 -14.53
C HIS A 67 -27.21 10.53 -14.58
N GLN A 68 -26.83 11.81 -14.53
CA GLN A 68 -27.77 12.93 -14.65
C GLN A 68 -28.40 13.02 -16.05
N VAL A 69 -27.60 12.77 -17.10
CA VAL A 69 -28.08 12.72 -18.49
C VAL A 69 -29.01 11.52 -18.67
N PHE A 70 -28.61 10.36 -18.16
CA PHE A 70 -29.38 9.12 -18.25
C PHE A 70 -30.77 9.24 -17.61
N ALA A 71 -30.88 9.93 -16.47
CA ALA A 71 -32.15 10.17 -15.79
C ALA A 71 -33.18 10.95 -16.63
N GLN A 72 -32.73 11.68 -17.65
CA GLN A 72 -33.58 12.48 -18.55
C GLN A 72 -34.03 11.72 -19.81
N ILE A 73 -33.50 10.51 -20.03
CA ILE A 73 -33.85 9.68 -21.18
C ILE A 73 -35.15 8.94 -20.89
N ALA A 74 -36.18 9.18 -21.71
CA ALA A 74 -37.51 8.59 -21.51
C ALA A 74 -37.49 7.07 -21.72
N GLU A 75 -36.97 6.63 -22.87
CA GLU A 75 -36.96 5.22 -23.30
C GLU A 75 -35.52 4.76 -23.61
N PRO A 76 -34.71 4.48 -22.56
CA PRO A 76 -33.36 3.97 -22.76
C PRO A 76 -33.40 2.53 -23.30
N ASP A 77 -32.72 2.29 -24.41
CA ASP A 77 -32.53 0.96 -24.97
C ASP A 77 -31.43 0.16 -24.25
N ILE A 78 -31.31 -1.13 -24.57
CA ILE A 78 -30.33 -2.04 -23.96
C ILE A 78 -28.88 -1.54 -24.10
N PHE A 79 -28.54 -0.85 -25.18
CA PHE A 79 -27.21 -0.29 -25.37
C PHE A 79 -26.91 0.81 -24.36
N ILE A 80 -27.86 1.72 -24.12
CA ILE A 80 -27.71 2.81 -23.16
C ILE A 80 -27.59 2.23 -21.74
N TRP A 81 -28.41 1.24 -21.38
CA TRP A 81 -28.30 0.53 -20.09
C TRP A 81 -26.93 -0.11 -19.90
N ASN A 82 -26.49 -0.92 -20.87
CA ASN A 82 -25.19 -1.61 -20.82
C ASN A 82 -24.02 -0.62 -20.79
N THR A 83 -24.12 0.50 -21.49
CA THR A 83 -23.08 1.55 -21.48
C THR A 83 -22.98 2.24 -20.13
N MET A 84 -24.13 2.57 -19.51
CA MET A 84 -24.16 3.11 -18.15
C MET A 84 -23.61 2.10 -17.14
N MET A 85 -24.05 0.85 -17.20
CA MET A 85 -23.54 -0.22 -16.32
C MET A 85 -22.03 -0.42 -16.48
N ARG A 86 -21.51 -0.41 -17.71
CA ARG A 86 -20.07 -0.49 -17.97
C ARG A 86 -19.30 0.64 -17.29
N GLY A 87 -19.75 1.89 -17.47
CA GLY A 87 -19.13 3.07 -16.86
C GLY A 87 -19.20 3.03 -15.33
N SER A 88 -20.37 2.72 -14.78
CA SER A 88 -20.57 2.59 -13.33
C SER A 88 -19.72 1.47 -12.73
N ALA A 89 -19.62 0.31 -13.40
CA ALA A 89 -18.83 -0.83 -12.93
C ALA A 89 -17.32 -0.53 -12.87
N GLN A 90 -16.84 0.44 -13.64
CA GLN A 90 -15.44 0.92 -13.65
C GLN A 90 -15.23 2.18 -12.79
N SER A 91 -16.30 2.81 -12.30
CA SER A 91 -16.22 4.02 -11.46
C SER A 91 -15.75 3.75 -10.02
N GLN A 92 -15.58 4.81 -9.22
CA GLN A 92 -15.34 4.69 -7.78
C GLN A 92 -16.53 4.08 -7.02
N ASN A 93 -17.73 4.08 -7.60
CA ASN A 93 -18.92 3.51 -6.96
C ASN A 93 -19.57 2.41 -7.85
N PRO A 94 -19.02 1.17 -7.85
CA PRO A 94 -19.52 0.07 -8.67
C PRO A 94 -20.94 -0.37 -8.31
N SER A 95 -21.43 -0.05 -7.11
CA SER A 95 -22.75 -0.49 -6.62
C SER A 95 -23.90 0.05 -7.46
N LYS A 96 -23.73 1.23 -8.08
CA LYS A 96 -24.69 1.83 -9.01
C LYS A 96 -25.02 0.91 -10.19
N THR A 97 -24.12 0.02 -10.58
CA THR A 97 -24.35 -0.99 -11.64
C THR A 97 -25.52 -1.90 -11.30
N ILE A 98 -25.61 -2.36 -10.04
CA ILE A 98 -26.69 -3.24 -9.59
C ILE A 98 -28.02 -2.49 -9.56
N LEU A 99 -28.01 -1.22 -9.10
CA LEU A 99 -29.19 -0.37 -9.10
C LEU A 99 -29.74 -0.14 -10.53
N LEU A 100 -28.86 0.12 -11.49
CA LEU A 100 -29.24 0.26 -12.90
C LEU A 100 -29.89 -1.03 -13.43
N TYR A 101 -29.37 -2.20 -13.07
CA TYR A 101 -29.97 -3.46 -13.50
C TYR A 101 -31.36 -3.72 -12.91
N LEU A 102 -31.55 -3.41 -11.63
CA LEU A 102 -32.88 -3.51 -11.01
C LEU A 102 -33.89 -2.58 -11.69
N GLN A 103 -33.47 -1.36 -12.08
CA GLN A 103 -34.29 -0.43 -12.85
C GLN A 103 -34.56 -0.91 -14.28
N MET A 104 -33.59 -1.56 -14.93
CA MET A 104 -33.76 -2.16 -16.25
C MET A 104 -34.78 -3.31 -16.22
N GLU A 105 -34.69 -4.21 -15.23
CA GLU A 105 -35.65 -5.31 -15.05
C GLU A 105 -37.05 -4.77 -14.73
N SER A 106 -37.19 -3.74 -13.90
CA SER A 106 -38.51 -3.18 -13.56
C SER A 106 -39.20 -2.50 -14.74
N ARG A 107 -38.44 -2.05 -15.75
CA ARG A 107 -38.95 -1.55 -17.03
C ARG A 107 -39.19 -2.66 -18.07
N GLY A 108 -39.00 -3.93 -17.70
CA GLY A 108 -39.25 -5.08 -18.57
C GLY A 108 -38.23 -5.27 -19.69
N ILE A 109 -37.07 -4.60 -19.62
CA ILE A 109 -36.01 -4.73 -20.64
C ILE A 109 -35.20 -5.98 -20.30
N LYS A 110 -35.11 -6.91 -21.26
CA LYS A 110 -34.40 -8.18 -21.07
C LYS A 110 -32.87 -7.96 -21.05
N PRO A 111 -32.15 -8.55 -20.08
CA PRO A 111 -30.69 -8.50 -20.04
C PRO A 111 -30.06 -9.33 -21.16
N ASP A 112 -28.83 -8.96 -21.53
CA ASP A 112 -27.98 -9.72 -22.45
C ASP A 112 -26.68 -10.20 -21.77
N ASN A 113 -25.82 -10.86 -22.54
CA ASN A 113 -24.51 -11.34 -22.09
C ASN A 113 -23.60 -10.20 -21.56
N SER A 114 -23.70 -9.00 -22.15
CA SER A 114 -22.92 -7.83 -21.70
C SER A 114 -23.43 -7.31 -20.36
N THR A 115 -24.75 -7.28 -20.17
CA THR A 115 -25.39 -6.91 -18.89
C THR A 115 -24.80 -7.73 -17.74
N PHE A 116 -24.85 -9.07 -17.84
CA PHE A 116 -24.33 -9.96 -16.80
C PHE A 116 -22.83 -9.80 -16.58
N SER A 117 -22.07 -9.59 -17.65
CA SER A 117 -20.62 -9.35 -17.54
C SER A 117 -20.29 -8.09 -16.73
N PHE A 118 -21.04 -7.00 -16.90
CA PHE A 118 -20.82 -5.77 -16.12
C PHE A 118 -21.25 -5.92 -14.66
N LEU A 119 -22.36 -6.63 -14.39
CA LEU A 119 -22.82 -6.91 -13.04
C LEU A 119 -21.80 -7.74 -12.25
N LEU A 120 -21.29 -8.81 -12.85
CA LEU A 120 -20.27 -9.66 -12.23
C LEU A 120 -18.96 -8.90 -11.98
N LYS A 121 -18.55 -8.02 -12.91
CA LYS A 121 -17.39 -7.14 -12.71
C LYS A 121 -17.59 -6.19 -11.52
N ALA A 122 -18.77 -5.59 -11.39
CA ALA A 122 -19.11 -4.74 -10.25
C ALA A 122 -19.10 -5.53 -8.93
N CYS A 123 -19.75 -6.70 -8.88
CA CYS A 123 -19.74 -7.58 -7.71
C CYS A 123 -18.33 -8.03 -7.33
N THR A 124 -17.47 -8.33 -8.32
CA THR A 124 -16.08 -8.70 -8.07
C THR A 124 -15.30 -7.58 -7.39
N ARG A 125 -15.46 -6.33 -7.85
CA ARG A 125 -14.80 -5.17 -7.24
C ARG A 125 -15.30 -4.87 -5.82
N LEU A 126 -16.55 -5.19 -5.54
CA LEU A 126 -17.16 -5.01 -4.23
C LEU A 126 -16.97 -6.20 -3.29
N GLY A 127 -16.44 -7.33 -3.76
CA GLY A 127 -16.35 -8.57 -2.99
C GLY A 127 -17.72 -9.19 -2.65
N TRP A 128 -18.78 -8.87 -3.39
CA TRP A 128 -20.14 -9.31 -3.10
C TRP A 128 -20.43 -10.72 -3.61
N THR A 129 -20.13 -11.73 -2.80
CA THR A 129 -20.32 -13.15 -3.14
C THR A 129 -21.80 -13.53 -3.32
N ASN A 130 -22.68 -13.11 -2.40
CA ASN A 130 -24.10 -13.49 -2.44
C ASN A 130 -24.84 -12.90 -3.64
N THR A 131 -24.64 -11.60 -3.90
CA THR A 131 -25.21 -10.94 -5.08
C THR A 131 -24.68 -11.56 -6.37
N GLY A 132 -23.39 -11.91 -6.42
CA GLY A 132 -22.80 -12.61 -7.54
C GLY A 132 -23.38 -14.00 -7.78
N LEU A 133 -23.72 -14.75 -6.73
CA LEU A 133 -24.45 -16.02 -6.83
C LEU A 133 -25.87 -15.82 -7.38
N CYS A 134 -26.59 -14.78 -6.93
CA CYS A 134 -27.90 -14.45 -7.50
C CYS A 134 -27.80 -14.12 -9.00
N ILE A 135 -26.77 -13.37 -9.40
CA ILE A 135 -26.50 -13.04 -10.81
C ILE A 135 -26.15 -14.32 -11.59
N HIS A 136 -25.36 -15.23 -11.02
CA HIS A 136 -25.08 -16.53 -11.63
C HIS A 136 -26.36 -17.33 -11.89
N GLY A 137 -27.28 -17.41 -10.92
CA GLY A 137 -28.59 -18.04 -11.12
C GLY A 137 -29.43 -17.34 -12.20
N LYS A 138 -29.30 -16.02 -12.38
CA LYS A 138 -29.92 -15.30 -13.49
C LYS A 138 -29.27 -15.65 -14.84
N VAL A 139 -27.95 -15.76 -14.90
CA VAL A 139 -27.24 -16.22 -16.11
C VAL A 139 -27.78 -17.58 -16.57
N ALA A 140 -27.95 -18.52 -15.64
CA ALA A 140 -28.60 -19.82 -15.87
C ALA A 140 -30.02 -19.66 -16.42
N LYS A 141 -30.86 -18.90 -15.71
CA LYS A 141 -32.26 -18.67 -16.09
C LYS A 141 -32.43 -18.10 -17.49
N TYR A 142 -31.54 -17.22 -17.92
CA TYR A 142 -31.59 -16.58 -19.23
C TYR A 142 -30.82 -17.35 -20.32
N GLY A 143 -30.23 -18.51 -20.00
CA GLY A 143 -29.56 -19.38 -20.98
C GLY A 143 -28.20 -18.87 -21.45
N PHE A 144 -27.47 -18.12 -20.61
CA PHE A 144 -26.16 -17.56 -20.95
C PHE A 144 -24.97 -18.37 -20.39
N GLU A 145 -25.19 -19.57 -19.86
CA GLU A 145 -24.13 -20.43 -19.27
C GLU A 145 -23.10 -20.90 -20.31
N GLU A 146 -23.56 -21.21 -21.53
CA GLU A 146 -22.69 -21.62 -22.64
C GLU A 146 -21.94 -20.43 -23.28
N ASN A 147 -22.31 -19.19 -22.94
CA ASN A 147 -21.63 -18.02 -23.49
C ASN A 147 -20.22 -17.87 -22.91
N MET A 148 -19.20 -18.10 -23.75
CA MET A 148 -17.80 -18.07 -23.35
C MET A 148 -17.42 -16.81 -22.55
N PHE A 149 -17.84 -15.61 -22.97
CA PHE A 149 -17.51 -14.36 -22.29
C PHE A 149 -18.14 -14.24 -20.90
N VAL A 150 -19.41 -14.65 -20.75
CA VAL A 150 -20.12 -14.64 -19.46
C VAL A 150 -19.49 -15.66 -18.53
N ARG A 151 -19.18 -16.86 -19.04
CA ARG A 151 -18.51 -17.94 -18.31
C ARG A 151 -17.15 -17.51 -17.77
N SER A 152 -16.28 -16.92 -18.60
CA SER A 152 -14.98 -16.41 -18.15
C SER A 152 -15.13 -15.32 -17.08
N THR A 153 -16.18 -14.50 -17.18
CA THR A 153 -16.49 -13.48 -16.17
C THR A 153 -17.01 -14.09 -14.86
N LEU A 154 -17.81 -15.17 -14.92
CA LEU A 154 -18.26 -15.93 -13.75
C LEU A 154 -17.09 -16.58 -13.02
N ILE A 155 -16.18 -17.24 -13.76
CA ILE A 155 -14.95 -17.83 -13.20
C ILE A 155 -14.14 -16.76 -12.50
N HIS A 156 -13.90 -15.62 -13.15
CA HIS A 156 -13.19 -14.49 -12.56
C HIS A 156 -13.86 -13.97 -11.28
N HIS A 157 -15.18 -13.83 -11.27
CA HIS A 157 -15.93 -13.40 -10.09
C HIS A 157 -15.77 -14.39 -8.93
N HIS A 158 -16.10 -15.66 -9.16
CA HIS A 158 -16.06 -16.69 -8.10
C HIS A 158 -14.64 -16.89 -7.58
N ALA A 159 -13.64 -16.91 -8.46
CA ALA A 159 -12.23 -17.04 -8.09
C ALA A 159 -11.74 -15.87 -7.21
N ASN A 160 -12.11 -14.63 -7.57
CA ASN A 160 -11.72 -13.45 -6.81
C ASN A 160 -12.48 -13.34 -5.47
N CYS A 161 -13.76 -13.69 -5.42
CA CYS A 161 -14.60 -13.45 -4.26
C CYS A 161 -14.52 -14.51 -3.16
N GLY A 162 -14.25 -15.77 -3.45
CA GLY A 162 -14.47 -16.78 -2.39
C GLY A 162 -14.46 -18.20 -2.87
N SER A 163 -15.13 -18.40 -3.98
CA SER A 163 -15.82 -19.63 -4.28
C SER A 163 -15.02 -20.44 -5.28
N LEU A 164 -13.80 -20.82 -4.89
CA LEU A 164 -12.89 -21.58 -5.77
C LEU A 164 -13.51 -22.88 -6.27
N GLY A 165 -14.31 -23.57 -5.44
CA GLY A 165 -15.02 -24.78 -5.87
C GLY A 165 -16.00 -24.52 -7.02
N ILE A 166 -16.76 -23.42 -6.95
CA ILE A 166 -17.69 -23.02 -8.03
C ILE A 166 -16.89 -22.58 -9.26
N ALA A 167 -15.86 -21.76 -9.08
CA ALA A 167 -15.01 -21.33 -10.19
C ALA A 167 -14.38 -22.53 -10.92
N ARG A 168 -13.90 -23.53 -10.16
CA ARG A 168 -13.32 -24.76 -10.69
C ARG A 168 -14.36 -25.62 -11.40
N ALA A 169 -15.56 -25.77 -10.84
CA ALA A 169 -16.64 -26.53 -11.47
C ALA A 169 -17.02 -25.92 -12.83
N ILE A 170 -17.25 -24.60 -12.90
CA ILE A 170 -17.57 -23.90 -14.17
C ILE A 170 -16.42 -24.04 -15.19
N PHE A 171 -15.18 -24.02 -14.70
CA PHE A 171 -13.99 -24.16 -15.54
C PHE A 171 -13.83 -25.58 -16.10
N ASP A 172 -14.12 -26.62 -15.30
CA ASP A 172 -13.95 -28.01 -15.69
C ASP A 172 -15.08 -28.52 -16.61
N ASP A 173 -16.29 -27.96 -16.50
CA ASP A 173 -17.51 -28.39 -17.20
C ASP A 173 -17.41 -28.32 -18.74
N PHE A 174 -16.46 -27.55 -19.27
CA PHE A 174 -16.28 -27.37 -20.72
C PHE A 174 -14.85 -27.64 -21.17
N ALA A 175 -14.72 -28.26 -22.36
CA ALA A 175 -13.44 -28.58 -22.98
C ALA A 175 -12.72 -27.32 -23.52
N GLU A 176 -13.46 -26.40 -24.14
CA GLU A 176 -12.91 -25.14 -24.65
C GLU A 176 -12.84 -24.09 -23.54
N ARG A 177 -11.63 -23.71 -23.15
CA ARG A 177 -11.34 -22.75 -22.08
C ARG A 177 -10.49 -21.63 -22.64
N ASP A 178 -10.96 -20.39 -22.56
CA ASP A 178 -10.17 -19.26 -23.02
C ASP A 178 -9.04 -18.93 -22.04
N VAL A 179 -8.04 -18.21 -22.54
CA VAL A 179 -6.87 -17.77 -21.77
C VAL A 179 -7.28 -17.00 -20.51
N VAL A 180 -8.35 -16.20 -20.59
CA VAL A 180 -8.85 -15.37 -19.47
C VAL A 180 -9.35 -16.24 -18.32
N ALA A 181 -10.07 -17.32 -18.59
CA ALA A 181 -10.58 -18.26 -17.59
C ALA A 181 -9.43 -18.97 -16.85
N TRP A 182 -8.39 -19.40 -17.58
CA TRP A 182 -7.17 -19.98 -16.99
C TRP A 182 -6.50 -18.98 -16.03
N SER A 183 -6.18 -17.78 -16.53
CA SER A 183 -5.48 -16.75 -15.76
C SER A 183 -6.28 -16.30 -14.53
N ALA A 184 -7.61 -16.23 -14.64
CA ALA A 184 -8.49 -15.92 -13.53
C ALA A 184 -8.48 -17.00 -12.43
N LEU A 185 -8.54 -18.27 -12.82
CA LEU A 185 -8.54 -19.38 -11.87
C LEU A 185 -7.17 -19.53 -11.17
N ILE A 186 -6.08 -19.43 -11.94
CA ILE A 186 -4.70 -19.41 -11.41
C ILE A 186 -4.56 -18.28 -10.39
N ALA A 187 -5.01 -17.06 -10.72
CA ALA A 187 -4.96 -15.92 -9.81
C ALA A 187 -5.77 -16.14 -8.52
N GLY A 188 -6.94 -16.78 -8.63
CA GLY A 188 -7.78 -17.15 -7.50
C GLY A 188 -7.05 -18.05 -6.50
N TYR A 189 -6.46 -19.15 -6.99
CA TYR A 189 -5.69 -20.09 -6.15
C TYR A 189 -4.41 -19.45 -5.60
N ALA A 190 -3.68 -18.73 -6.43
CA ALA A 190 -2.41 -18.09 -6.08
C ALA A 190 -2.57 -17.05 -4.95
N ARG A 191 -3.60 -16.19 -5.03
CA ARG A 191 -3.89 -15.17 -4.02
C ARG A 191 -4.17 -15.75 -2.64
N ARG A 192 -4.71 -16.97 -2.59
CA ARG A 192 -5.03 -17.69 -1.35
C ARG A 192 -3.89 -18.59 -0.86
N GLY A 193 -2.74 -18.56 -1.53
CA GLY A 193 -1.57 -19.35 -1.16
C GLY A 193 -1.65 -20.83 -1.56
N GLN A 194 -2.66 -21.25 -2.34
CA GLN A 194 -2.74 -22.60 -2.90
C GLN A 194 -1.83 -22.72 -4.14
N LEU A 195 -0.53 -22.49 -3.94
CA LEU A 195 0.46 -22.36 -5.02
C LEU A 195 0.65 -23.65 -5.81
N THR A 196 0.43 -24.81 -5.19
CA THR A 196 0.55 -26.11 -5.85
C THR A 196 -0.49 -26.27 -6.96
N ILE A 197 -1.75 -26.01 -6.65
CA ILE A 197 -2.86 -26.06 -7.62
C ILE A 197 -2.69 -24.96 -8.67
N ALA A 198 -2.32 -23.74 -8.25
CA ALA A 198 -2.06 -22.65 -9.18
C ALA A 198 -0.94 -23.00 -10.18
N ARG A 199 0.12 -23.66 -9.71
CA ARG A 199 1.22 -24.13 -10.56
C ARG A 199 0.79 -25.22 -11.53
N GLN A 200 0.02 -26.20 -11.05
CA GLN A 200 -0.52 -27.26 -11.90
C GLN A 200 -1.38 -26.68 -13.03
N LEU A 201 -2.32 -25.78 -12.69
CA LEU A 201 -3.15 -25.10 -13.69
C LEU A 201 -2.32 -24.27 -14.67
N PHE A 202 -1.29 -23.59 -14.18
CA PHE A 202 -0.36 -22.86 -15.03
C PHE A 202 0.35 -23.79 -16.02
N ASP A 203 0.81 -24.95 -15.57
CA ASP A 203 1.49 -25.93 -16.44
C ASP A 203 0.55 -26.52 -17.49
N GLU A 204 -0.67 -26.90 -17.09
CA GLU A 204 -1.73 -27.42 -17.95
C GLU A 204 -2.25 -26.39 -18.98
N MET A 205 -2.08 -25.09 -18.72
CA MET A 205 -2.53 -24.02 -19.62
C MET A 205 -1.86 -24.15 -21.00
N PRO A 206 -2.63 -24.37 -22.09
CA PRO A 206 -2.08 -24.62 -23.43
C PRO A 206 -1.26 -23.44 -23.96
N THR A 207 -1.77 -22.23 -23.77
CA THR A 207 -1.13 -20.98 -24.18
C THR A 207 -1.07 -20.03 -22.98
N LYS A 208 0.12 -19.88 -22.39
CA LYS A 208 0.35 -19.03 -21.22
C LYS A 208 0.47 -17.57 -21.65
N ASP A 209 -0.48 -16.74 -21.26
CA ASP A 209 -0.39 -15.29 -21.45
C ASP A 209 0.47 -14.64 -20.36
N LEU A 210 0.88 -13.40 -20.60
CA LEU A 210 1.73 -12.66 -19.67
C LEU A 210 1.05 -12.46 -18.30
N VAL A 211 -0.29 -12.40 -18.27
CA VAL A 211 -1.06 -12.31 -17.01
C VAL A 211 -0.82 -13.55 -16.15
N ALA A 212 -0.92 -14.76 -16.71
CA ALA A 212 -0.67 -15.99 -15.98
C ALA A 212 0.76 -16.07 -15.44
N TRP A 213 1.76 -15.66 -16.23
CA TRP A 213 3.16 -15.56 -15.79
C TRP A 213 3.31 -14.60 -14.61
N ASN A 214 2.81 -13.37 -14.74
CA ASN A 214 2.92 -12.32 -13.72
C ASN A 214 2.23 -12.72 -12.42
N VAL A 215 1.07 -13.38 -12.49
CA VAL A 215 0.36 -13.92 -11.33
C VAL A 215 1.22 -14.93 -10.58
N MET A 216 1.83 -15.88 -11.29
CA MET A 216 2.64 -16.93 -10.66
C MET A 216 3.93 -16.37 -10.06
N ILE A 217 4.65 -15.50 -10.79
CA ILE A 217 5.86 -14.82 -10.30
C ILE A 217 5.54 -14.03 -9.02
N THR A 218 4.51 -13.18 -9.06
CA THR A 218 4.08 -12.39 -7.90
C THR A 218 3.72 -13.27 -6.72
N ALA A 219 3.04 -14.40 -6.96
CA ALA A 219 2.61 -15.30 -5.89
C ALA A 219 3.78 -16.01 -5.21
N TYR A 220 4.78 -16.46 -5.97
CA TYR A 220 6.01 -17.02 -5.41
C TYR A 220 6.82 -15.96 -4.66
N ALA A 221 6.99 -14.77 -5.25
CA ALA A 221 7.73 -13.66 -4.65
C ALA A 221 7.13 -13.22 -3.31
N LYS A 222 5.81 -12.98 -3.27
CA LYS A 222 5.09 -12.63 -2.02
C LYS A 222 5.24 -13.68 -0.92
N ARG A 223 5.43 -14.95 -1.28
CA ARG A 223 5.61 -16.06 -0.34
C ARG A 223 7.08 -16.36 -0.02
N GLY A 224 8.01 -15.53 -0.50
CA GLY A 224 9.45 -15.67 -0.25
C GLY A 224 10.10 -16.81 -1.01
N LYS A 225 9.42 -17.37 -2.01
CA LYS A 225 9.97 -18.42 -2.89
C LYS A 225 10.70 -17.76 -4.07
N MET A 226 11.69 -16.92 -3.79
CA MET A 226 12.37 -16.07 -4.78
C MET A 226 13.04 -16.88 -5.89
N GLU A 227 13.66 -18.02 -5.56
CA GLU A 227 14.21 -18.97 -6.54
C GLU A 227 13.19 -19.42 -7.60
N TRP A 228 11.97 -19.75 -7.15
CA TRP A 228 10.90 -20.18 -8.05
C TRP A 228 10.33 -19.03 -8.87
N ALA A 229 10.27 -17.84 -8.27
CA ALA A 229 9.88 -16.62 -8.96
C ALA A 229 10.88 -16.26 -10.06
N ARG A 230 12.20 -16.30 -9.77
CA ARG A 230 13.27 -16.02 -10.73
C ARG A 230 13.27 -17.01 -11.89
N ARG A 231 13.13 -18.31 -11.63
CA ARG A 231 13.01 -19.33 -12.69
C ARG A 231 11.85 -19.06 -13.64
N LEU A 232 10.69 -18.66 -13.09
CA LEU A 232 9.54 -18.30 -13.91
C LEU A 232 9.79 -17.01 -14.69
N PHE A 233 10.36 -16.00 -14.04
CA PHE A 233 10.74 -14.74 -14.65
C PHE A 233 11.69 -14.95 -15.84
N ASP A 234 12.67 -15.84 -15.72
CA ASP A 234 13.62 -16.19 -16.79
C ASP A 234 12.95 -16.90 -17.97
N GLY A 235 11.88 -17.63 -17.71
CA GLY A 235 11.07 -18.31 -18.74
C GLY A 235 10.08 -17.41 -19.48
N VAL A 236 9.86 -16.16 -19.05
CA VAL A 236 8.90 -15.25 -19.71
C VAL A 236 9.43 -14.82 -21.08
N PRO A 237 8.70 -15.07 -22.19
CA PRO A 237 9.18 -14.74 -23.54
C PRO A 237 9.37 -13.24 -23.78
N LYS A 238 8.43 -12.42 -23.29
CA LYS A 238 8.50 -10.96 -23.34
C LYS A 238 8.00 -10.41 -22.01
N ARG A 239 8.92 -9.78 -21.28
CA ARG A 239 8.65 -9.18 -19.97
C ARG A 239 8.10 -7.78 -20.17
N ASP A 240 7.11 -7.43 -19.38
CA ASP A 240 6.62 -6.07 -19.25
C ASP A 240 7.02 -5.48 -17.89
N VAL A 241 6.71 -4.21 -17.68
CA VAL A 241 6.96 -3.50 -16.41
C VAL A 241 6.35 -4.24 -15.21
N VAL A 242 5.18 -4.87 -15.37
CA VAL A 242 4.53 -5.67 -14.31
C VAL A 242 5.37 -6.90 -13.94
N THR A 243 6.00 -7.54 -14.93
CA THR A 243 6.90 -8.69 -14.73
C THR A 243 8.12 -8.31 -13.88
N TRP A 244 8.74 -7.16 -14.19
CA TRP A 244 9.88 -6.62 -13.45
C TRP A 244 9.50 -6.18 -12.04
N ASN A 245 8.38 -5.44 -11.91
CA ASN A 245 7.86 -4.99 -10.62
C ASN A 245 7.57 -6.16 -9.67
N ALA A 246 7.06 -7.28 -10.18
CA ALA A 246 6.83 -8.47 -9.36
C ALA A 246 8.11 -8.99 -8.69
N MET A 247 9.25 -8.95 -9.39
CA MET A 247 10.55 -9.35 -8.85
C MET A 247 11.14 -8.29 -7.92
N ILE A 248 11.17 -7.02 -8.35
CA ILE A 248 11.72 -5.90 -7.58
C ILE A 248 11.00 -5.79 -6.23
N THR A 249 9.67 -5.66 -6.24
CA THR A 249 8.88 -5.61 -5.00
C THR A 249 9.05 -6.89 -4.17
N GLY A 250 9.20 -8.04 -4.83
CA GLY A 250 9.47 -9.33 -4.18
C GLY A 250 10.74 -9.32 -3.32
N TYR A 251 11.85 -8.87 -3.90
CA TYR A 251 13.14 -8.75 -3.23
C TYR A 251 13.12 -7.71 -2.10
N VAL A 252 12.54 -6.53 -2.33
CA VAL A 252 12.37 -5.48 -1.31
C VAL A 252 11.62 -6.02 -0.09
N LEU A 253 10.50 -6.74 -0.29
CA LEU A 253 9.71 -7.34 0.80
C LEU A 253 10.47 -8.41 1.61
N ARG A 254 11.60 -8.90 1.09
CA ARG A 254 12.47 -9.87 1.77
C ARG A 254 13.70 -9.21 2.39
N GLY A 255 13.87 -7.91 2.24
CA GLY A 255 15.08 -7.19 2.64
C GLY A 255 16.28 -7.49 1.74
N GLU A 256 16.08 -8.19 0.61
CA GLU A 256 17.09 -8.49 -0.40
C GLU A 256 17.26 -7.27 -1.33
N ASN A 257 17.57 -6.12 -0.74
CA ASN A 257 17.51 -4.83 -1.40
C ASN A 257 18.54 -4.68 -2.53
N GLU A 258 19.73 -5.29 -2.40
CA GLU A 258 20.74 -5.32 -3.46
C GLU A 258 20.23 -6.02 -4.73
N GLN A 259 19.56 -7.18 -4.56
CA GLN A 259 18.94 -7.91 -5.67
C GLN A 259 17.83 -7.08 -6.32
N ALA A 260 17.06 -6.31 -5.56
CA ALA A 260 16.05 -5.41 -6.11
C ALA A 260 16.67 -4.32 -7.00
N LEU A 261 17.79 -3.75 -6.59
CA LEU A 261 18.55 -2.77 -7.38
C LEU A 261 19.16 -3.40 -8.64
N GLN A 262 19.70 -4.62 -8.53
CA GLN A 262 20.18 -5.37 -9.68
C GLN A 262 19.06 -5.61 -10.70
N MET A 263 17.87 -6.04 -10.25
CA MET A 263 16.72 -6.22 -11.14
C MET A 263 16.31 -4.92 -11.85
N PHE A 264 16.45 -3.77 -11.19
CA PHE A 264 16.19 -2.47 -11.80
C PHE A 264 17.20 -2.10 -12.88
N GLU A 265 18.49 -2.34 -12.65
CA GLU A 265 19.51 -2.11 -13.69
C GLU A 265 19.35 -3.08 -14.87
N GLU A 266 19.00 -4.36 -14.60
CA GLU A 266 18.63 -5.32 -15.65
C GLU A 266 17.43 -4.81 -16.48
N MET A 267 16.38 -4.31 -15.82
CA MET A 267 15.20 -3.73 -16.48
C MET A 267 15.57 -2.58 -17.43
N ARG A 268 16.44 -1.66 -16.97
CA ARG A 268 16.91 -0.53 -17.79
C ARG A 268 17.79 -0.98 -18.95
N SER A 269 18.64 -1.97 -18.73
CA SER A 269 19.57 -2.47 -19.75
C SER A 269 18.86 -3.06 -20.98
N VAL A 270 17.67 -3.65 -20.78
CA VAL A 270 16.83 -4.18 -21.87
C VAL A 270 15.90 -3.12 -22.47
N GLY A 271 16.02 -1.86 -22.04
CA GLY A 271 15.26 -0.72 -22.54
C GLY A 271 13.86 -0.59 -21.95
N GLU A 272 13.48 -1.41 -20.96
CA GLU A 272 12.18 -1.27 -20.31
C GLU A 272 12.16 -0.13 -19.31
N GLN A 273 11.11 0.68 -19.41
CA GLN A 273 11.01 1.92 -18.64
C GLN A 273 10.36 1.66 -17.28
N PRO A 274 11.00 2.06 -16.16
CA PRO A 274 10.39 1.96 -14.84
C PRO A 274 9.11 2.79 -14.76
N ASP A 275 8.16 2.33 -13.93
CA ASP A 275 6.96 3.10 -13.60
C ASP A 275 6.98 3.58 -12.15
N GLU A 276 5.91 4.24 -11.73
CA GLU A 276 5.75 4.73 -10.36
C GLU A 276 5.88 3.61 -9.32
N VAL A 277 5.40 2.39 -9.62
CA VAL A 277 5.49 1.24 -8.71
C VAL A 277 6.93 0.74 -8.59
N THR A 278 7.69 0.74 -9.69
CA THR A 278 9.13 0.45 -9.69
C THR A 278 9.85 1.41 -8.75
N MET A 279 9.65 2.71 -8.96
CA MET A 279 10.36 3.75 -8.20
C MET A 279 10.03 3.73 -6.70
N LEU A 280 8.77 3.51 -6.33
CA LEU A 280 8.37 3.37 -4.92
C LEU A 280 9.06 2.19 -4.24
N SER A 281 9.16 1.05 -4.94
CA SER A 281 9.82 -0.14 -4.42
C SER A 281 11.32 0.13 -4.18
N LEU A 282 11.97 0.82 -5.11
CA LEU A 282 13.40 1.15 -5.01
C LEU A 282 13.69 2.19 -3.91
N LEU A 283 12.84 3.21 -3.77
CA LEU A 283 12.96 4.19 -2.69
C LEU A 283 12.82 3.53 -1.31
N SER A 284 11.93 2.55 -1.17
CA SER A 284 11.82 1.76 0.06
C SER A 284 13.11 0.98 0.32
N ALA A 285 13.65 0.29 -0.69
CA ALA A 285 14.94 -0.42 -0.55
C ALA A 285 16.09 0.51 -0.14
N CYS A 286 16.19 1.69 -0.75
CA CYS A 286 17.24 2.66 -0.40
C CYS A 286 17.07 3.16 1.04
N ALA A 287 15.83 3.44 1.48
CA ALA A 287 15.53 3.87 2.84
C ALA A 287 15.87 2.78 3.88
N ASP A 288 15.62 1.51 3.54
CA ASP A 288 15.90 0.37 4.41
C ASP A 288 17.40 0.05 4.50
N LEU A 289 18.16 0.27 3.41
CA LEU A 289 19.63 0.16 3.40
C LEU A 289 20.34 1.37 4.02
N GLY A 290 19.69 2.53 4.06
CA GLY A 290 20.36 3.80 4.36
C GLY A 290 21.29 4.27 3.23
N ASP A 291 21.15 3.72 2.02
CA ASP A 291 22.00 4.04 0.86
C ASP A 291 21.54 5.35 0.19
N LEU A 292 22.16 6.45 0.62
CA LEU A 292 21.89 7.79 0.11
C LEU A 292 22.34 7.97 -1.35
N GLU A 293 23.40 7.28 -1.77
CA GLU A 293 23.96 7.42 -3.11
C GLU A 293 22.98 6.84 -4.14
N THR A 294 22.56 5.61 -3.92
CA THR A 294 21.58 4.94 -4.79
C THR A 294 20.22 5.62 -4.72
N GLY A 295 19.79 6.04 -3.52
CA GLY A 295 18.56 6.84 -3.36
C GLY A 295 18.58 8.13 -4.20
N THR A 296 19.74 8.79 -4.30
CA THR A 296 19.91 9.98 -5.15
C THR A 296 19.88 9.64 -6.64
N LYS A 297 20.46 8.51 -7.06
CA LYS A 297 20.36 8.03 -8.45
C LYS A 297 18.90 7.75 -8.84
N VAL A 298 18.15 7.08 -7.96
CA VAL A 298 16.71 6.80 -8.15
C VAL A 298 15.91 8.10 -8.21
N HIS A 299 16.20 9.08 -7.35
CA HIS A 299 15.56 10.40 -7.41
C HIS A 299 15.78 11.10 -8.75
N ASN A 300 17.00 11.09 -9.29
CA ASN A 300 17.27 11.67 -10.61
C ASN A 300 16.44 10.98 -11.71
N SER A 301 16.34 9.65 -11.68
CA SER A 301 15.48 8.90 -12.61
C SER A 301 13.99 9.23 -12.47
N ILE A 302 13.51 9.52 -11.25
CA ILE A 302 12.13 10.00 -11.03
C ILE A 302 11.91 11.38 -11.66
N VAL A 303 12.86 12.29 -11.53
CA VAL A 303 12.78 13.64 -12.12
C VAL A 303 12.72 13.55 -13.65
N GLU A 304 13.54 12.69 -14.25
CA GLU A 304 13.53 12.40 -15.69
C GLU A 304 12.18 11.82 -16.14
N MET A 305 11.70 10.77 -15.45
CA MET A 305 10.42 10.10 -15.76
C MET A 305 9.22 11.04 -15.64
N SER A 306 9.21 11.91 -14.63
CA SER A 306 8.09 12.81 -14.34
C SER A 306 8.13 14.13 -15.11
N SER A 307 9.13 14.35 -15.98
CA SER A 307 9.39 15.64 -16.63
C SER A 307 9.42 16.80 -15.62
N GLY A 308 9.94 16.54 -14.43
CA GLY A 308 10.00 17.48 -13.31
C GLY A 308 8.68 17.72 -12.55
N ASN A 309 7.58 17.04 -12.89
CA ASN A 309 6.31 17.16 -12.16
C ASN A 309 6.12 16.00 -11.18
N LEU A 310 6.69 16.15 -9.99
CA LEU A 310 6.66 15.14 -8.94
C LEU A 310 5.25 14.94 -8.38
N GLY A 311 4.70 13.73 -8.54
CA GLY A 311 3.45 13.33 -7.90
C GLY A 311 3.59 13.22 -6.38
N ILE A 312 2.48 13.39 -5.66
CA ILE A 312 2.44 13.36 -4.19
C ILE A 312 3.02 12.05 -3.63
N LEU A 313 2.72 10.91 -4.26
CA LEU A 313 3.13 9.60 -3.79
C LEU A 313 4.65 9.40 -3.84
N LEU A 314 5.27 9.68 -4.98
CA LEU A 314 6.75 9.67 -5.12
C LEU A 314 7.41 10.75 -4.27
N GLY A 315 6.79 11.92 -4.14
CA GLY A 315 7.28 12.99 -3.26
C GLY A 315 7.35 12.55 -1.81
N ASN A 316 6.29 11.93 -1.30
CA ASN A 316 6.26 11.39 0.06
C ASN A 316 7.32 10.31 0.28
N ALA A 317 7.48 9.40 -0.69
CA ALA A 317 8.49 8.34 -0.62
C ALA A 317 9.93 8.91 -0.67
N LEU A 318 10.18 9.95 -1.46
CA LEU A 318 11.48 10.63 -1.50
C LEU A 318 11.80 11.36 -0.19
N VAL A 319 10.84 12.09 0.37
CA VAL A 319 11.00 12.74 1.68
C VAL A 319 11.33 11.69 2.75
N TYR A 320 10.60 10.58 2.77
CA TYR A 320 10.85 9.47 3.69
C TYR A 320 12.23 8.85 3.48
N MET A 321 12.62 8.57 2.23
CA MET A 321 13.92 7.97 1.90
C MET A 321 15.07 8.88 2.35
N TYR A 322 15.06 10.16 1.99
CA TYR A 322 16.11 11.10 2.40
C TYR A 322 16.18 11.26 3.91
N ALA A 323 15.02 11.38 4.58
CA ALA A 323 14.98 11.43 6.03
C ALA A 323 15.54 10.14 6.65
N LYS A 324 15.22 8.95 6.13
CA LYS A 324 15.77 7.69 6.64
C LYS A 324 17.27 7.55 6.41
N CYS A 325 17.79 8.01 5.29
CA CYS A 325 19.22 8.01 4.98
C CYS A 325 20.00 9.13 5.70
N GLY A 326 19.37 9.90 6.59
CA GLY A 326 20.04 10.94 7.37
C GLY A 326 20.27 12.27 6.66
N SER A 327 19.74 12.45 5.44
CA SER A 327 19.86 13.70 4.69
C SER A 327 18.58 14.53 4.81
N ILE A 328 18.36 15.10 5.98
CA ILE A 328 17.14 15.84 6.30
C ILE A 328 16.99 17.13 5.47
N GLU A 329 18.11 17.77 5.10
CA GLU A 329 18.12 18.96 4.26
C GLU A 329 17.55 18.66 2.87
N ARG A 330 17.95 17.53 2.27
CA ARG A 330 17.41 17.08 0.98
C ARG A 330 15.95 16.67 1.08
N ALA A 331 15.55 16.07 2.21
CA ALA A 331 14.15 15.78 2.48
C ALA A 331 13.31 17.08 2.53
N LEU A 332 13.83 18.15 3.14
CA LEU A 332 13.19 19.48 3.18
C LEU A 332 13.12 20.11 1.79
N GLU A 333 14.17 20.00 0.97
CA GLU A 333 14.17 20.48 -0.43
C GLU A 333 13.07 19.80 -1.26
N VAL A 334 12.99 18.48 -1.21
CA VAL A 334 11.94 17.71 -1.90
C VAL A 334 10.57 18.11 -1.38
N PHE A 335 10.40 18.16 -0.05
CA PHE A 335 9.15 18.58 0.58
C PHE A 335 8.70 19.95 0.05
N ARG A 336 9.59 20.95 0.04
CA ARG A 336 9.29 22.30 -0.46
C ARG A 336 8.90 22.28 -1.95
N GLY A 337 9.53 21.41 -2.76
CA GLY A 337 9.22 21.24 -4.18
C GLY A 337 7.86 20.60 -4.51
N ILE A 338 7.24 19.87 -3.58
CA ILE A 338 5.93 19.23 -3.82
C ILE A 338 4.82 20.30 -3.92
N ARG A 339 4.11 20.36 -5.05
CA ARG A 339 3.07 21.37 -5.31
C ARG A 339 1.84 21.22 -4.43
N GLU A 340 1.31 20.01 -4.36
CA GLU A 340 0.14 19.66 -3.56
C GLU A 340 0.58 18.74 -2.44
N LYS A 341 0.44 19.19 -1.19
CA LYS A 341 0.86 18.45 -0.01
C LYS A 341 -0.37 17.90 0.70
N ASP A 342 -0.36 16.60 0.98
CA ASP A 342 -1.36 15.96 1.83
C ASP A 342 -0.85 15.86 3.27
N VAL A 343 -1.70 15.36 4.17
CA VAL A 343 -1.34 15.15 5.59
C VAL A 343 -0.11 14.24 5.71
N SER A 344 0.01 13.22 4.85
CA SER A 344 1.14 12.29 4.81
C SER A 344 2.46 12.99 4.46
N THR A 345 2.41 13.97 3.56
CA THR A 345 3.57 14.78 3.16
C THR A 345 4.13 15.54 4.35
N TRP A 346 3.26 16.23 5.10
CA TRP A 346 3.63 16.97 6.31
C TRP A 346 4.14 16.06 7.42
N ASN A 347 3.46 14.93 7.64
CA ASN A 347 3.87 13.97 8.66
C ASN A 347 5.26 13.40 8.39
N SER A 348 5.58 13.09 7.13
CA SER A 348 6.88 12.52 6.75
C SER A 348 8.03 13.45 7.12
N ILE A 349 7.86 14.76 6.87
CA ILE A 349 8.91 15.74 7.17
C ILE A 349 8.96 16.13 8.65
N ILE A 350 7.81 16.27 9.33
CA ILE A 350 7.73 16.56 10.78
C ILE A 350 8.43 15.44 11.56
N VAL A 351 8.07 14.18 11.27
CA VAL A 351 8.65 13.01 11.92
C VAL A 351 10.14 12.87 11.56
N GLY A 352 10.50 13.08 10.28
CA GLY A 352 11.90 13.05 9.84
C GLY A 352 12.77 14.05 10.62
N SER A 353 12.33 15.32 10.69
CA SER A 353 13.03 16.38 11.42
C SER A 353 13.15 16.07 12.91
N ALA A 354 12.10 15.50 13.52
CA ALA A 354 12.10 15.09 14.93
C ALA A 354 13.18 14.04 15.24
N PHE A 355 13.29 12.99 14.42
CA PHE A 355 14.27 11.92 14.64
C PHE A 355 15.72 12.36 14.48
N HIS A 356 15.97 13.39 13.65
CA HIS A 356 17.30 13.97 13.44
C HIS A 356 17.64 15.11 14.42
N GLY A 357 16.83 15.31 15.46
CA GLY A 357 17.10 16.31 16.50
C GLY A 357 16.74 17.74 16.10
N HIS A 358 16.11 17.96 14.95
CA HIS A 358 15.62 19.28 14.51
C HIS A 358 14.22 19.55 15.06
N ALA A 359 14.09 19.56 16.39
CA ALA A 359 12.80 19.71 17.06
C ALA A 359 12.11 21.04 16.77
N ASP A 360 12.87 22.14 16.69
CA ASP A 360 12.33 23.46 16.35
C ASP A 360 11.76 23.50 14.93
N GLU A 361 12.46 22.87 13.96
CA GLU A 361 11.96 22.77 12.59
C GLU A 361 10.67 21.94 12.52
N SER A 362 10.61 20.82 13.26
CA SER A 362 9.39 20.00 13.38
C SER A 362 8.20 20.81 13.91
N ILE A 363 8.43 21.65 14.93
CA ILE A 363 7.41 22.52 15.52
C ILE A 363 6.98 23.63 14.54
N ASN A 364 7.94 24.24 13.84
CA ASN A 364 7.66 25.27 12.83
C ASN A 364 6.84 24.71 11.66
N LEU A 365 7.20 23.52 11.16
CA LEU A 365 6.46 22.82 10.11
C LEU A 365 5.01 22.51 10.53
N PHE A 366 4.79 22.13 11.79
CA PHE A 366 3.44 21.97 12.31
C PHE A 366 2.67 23.29 12.35
N ALA A 367 3.30 24.39 12.79
CA ALA A 367 2.67 25.70 12.78
C ALA A 367 2.31 26.17 11.36
N GLU A 368 3.11 25.81 10.35
CA GLU A 368 2.77 26.03 8.94
C GLU A 368 1.59 25.16 8.49
N MET A 369 1.60 23.88 8.83
CA MET A 369 0.51 22.95 8.54
C MET A 369 -0.83 23.45 9.10
N GLN A 370 -0.83 24.02 10.30
CA GLN A 370 -2.03 24.58 10.95
C GLN A 370 -2.64 25.79 10.22
N LYS A 371 -1.84 26.53 9.44
CA LYS A 371 -2.35 27.68 8.66
C LYS A 371 -3.18 27.24 7.45
N LEU A 372 -3.12 25.96 7.07
CA LEU A 372 -3.82 25.42 5.89
C LEU A 372 -5.22 24.92 6.25
N LYS A 373 -6.25 25.48 5.62
CA LYS A 373 -7.66 25.12 5.89
C LYS A 373 -8.04 23.67 5.53
N ASN A 374 -7.34 23.07 4.58
CA ASN A 374 -7.68 21.76 4.01
C ASN A 374 -6.84 20.60 4.58
N ILE A 375 -5.94 20.89 5.52
CA ILE A 375 -5.02 19.91 6.08
C ILE A 375 -5.27 19.80 7.58
N ARG A 376 -5.76 18.64 8.02
CA ARG A 376 -6.03 18.38 9.43
C ARG A 376 -4.93 17.47 10.01
N PRO A 377 -4.19 17.92 11.03
CA PRO A 377 -3.32 17.06 11.83
C PRO A 377 -4.00 15.78 12.29
N ASN A 378 -3.26 14.68 12.28
CA ASN A 378 -3.74 13.37 12.70
C ASN A 378 -2.82 12.76 13.77
N GLU A 379 -3.10 11.52 14.17
CA GLU A 379 -2.31 10.77 15.16
C GLU A 379 -0.80 10.80 14.85
N ILE A 380 -0.42 10.55 13.59
CA ILE A 380 0.99 10.51 13.19
C ILE A 380 1.66 11.90 13.35
N THR A 381 0.92 12.99 13.09
CA THR A 381 1.43 14.36 13.29
C THR A 381 1.83 14.58 14.75
N PHE A 382 0.95 14.22 15.69
CA PHE A 382 1.19 14.42 17.11
C PHE A 382 2.25 13.46 17.66
N ALA A 383 2.31 12.23 17.17
CA ALA A 383 3.44 11.34 17.49
C ALA A 383 4.77 11.99 17.10
N GLY A 384 4.89 12.57 15.90
CA GLY A 384 6.10 13.28 15.46
C GLY A 384 6.49 14.46 16.36
N LEU A 385 5.51 15.27 16.77
CA LEU A 385 5.74 16.39 17.70
C LEU A 385 6.20 15.92 19.08
N LEU A 386 5.60 14.86 19.62
CA LEU A 386 6.00 14.31 20.92
C LEU A 386 7.42 13.72 20.87
N VAL A 387 7.79 13.07 19.77
CA VAL A 387 9.18 12.62 19.53
C VAL A 387 10.13 13.83 19.49
N ALA A 388 9.77 14.89 18.77
CA ALA A 388 10.58 16.11 18.70
C ALA A 388 10.78 16.72 20.10
N CYS A 389 9.71 16.81 20.90
CA CYS A 389 9.78 17.28 22.27
C CYS A 389 10.65 16.36 23.13
N SER A 390 10.52 15.04 23.01
CA SER A 390 11.34 14.06 23.74
C SER A 390 12.83 14.26 23.47
N HIS A 391 13.20 14.32 22.20
CA HIS A 391 14.61 14.45 21.80
C HIS A 391 15.23 15.80 22.19
N ALA A 392 14.44 16.88 22.23
CA ALA A 392 14.88 18.20 22.66
C ALA A 392 14.69 18.48 24.17
N GLY A 393 14.12 17.55 24.94
CA GLY A 393 13.82 17.75 26.36
C GLY A 393 12.74 18.80 26.65
N LYS A 394 11.87 19.10 25.68
CA LYS A 394 10.81 20.13 25.80
C LYS A 394 9.56 19.58 26.49
N VAL A 395 9.66 19.36 27.81
CA VAL A 395 8.59 18.72 28.61
C VAL A 395 7.29 19.51 28.57
N VAL A 396 7.37 20.84 28.71
CA VAL A 396 6.18 21.72 28.76
C VAL A 396 5.43 21.68 27.44
N GLU A 397 6.13 21.85 26.32
CA GLU A 397 5.56 21.78 24.98
C GLU A 397 5.00 20.39 24.67
N GLY A 398 5.68 19.32 25.10
CA GLY A 398 5.17 17.96 24.95
C GLY A 398 3.81 17.75 25.62
N HIS A 399 3.64 18.23 26.86
CA HIS A 399 2.33 18.22 27.53
C HIS A 399 1.29 19.09 26.80
N GLN A 400 1.68 20.25 26.28
CA GLN A 400 0.79 21.12 25.51
C GLN A 400 0.30 20.44 24.24
N TYR A 401 1.18 19.77 23.48
CA TYR A 401 0.80 19.05 22.28
C TYR A 401 -0.03 17.80 22.58
N TYR A 402 0.29 17.07 23.64
CA TYR A 402 -0.53 15.94 24.10
C TYR A 402 -1.95 16.37 24.46
N LYS A 403 -2.10 17.51 25.14
CA LYS A 403 -3.40 18.11 25.44
C LYS A 403 -4.10 18.61 24.19
N LEU A 404 -3.39 19.30 23.29
CA LEU A 404 -3.94 19.81 22.03
C LEU A 404 -4.47 18.68 21.14
N MET A 405 -3.79 17.55 21.09
CA MET A 405 -4.22 16.35 20.38
C MET A 405 -5.60 15.89 20.84
N LYS A 406 -5.78 15.74 22.16
CA LYS A 406 -7.04 15.31 22.77
C LYS A 406 -8.13 16.37 22.68
N ASP A 407 -7.87 17.55 23.24
CA ASP A 407 -8.92 18.54 23.50
C ASP A 407 -9.16 19.42 22.26
N GLY A 408 -8.13 19.67 21.45
CA GLY A 408 -8.22 20.52 20.27
C GLY A 408 -8.56 19.78 18.98
N TYR A 409 -8.03 18.56 18.80
CA TYR A 409 -8.25 17.78 17.58
C TYR A 409 -9.14 16.55 17.76
N ASN A 410 -9.56 16.23 18.99
CA ASN A 410 -10.36 15.07 19.33
C ASN A 410 -9.73 13.76 18.84
N ILE A 411 -8.41 13.63 19.03
CA ILE A 411 -7.61 12.47 18.70
C ILE A 411 -7.31 11.73 20.01
N GLU A 412 -7.78 10.49 20.14
CA GLU A 412 -7.50 9.69 21.33
C GLU A 412 -6.04 9.17 21.31
N PRO A 413 -5.33 9.20 22.44
CA PRO A 413 -3.97 8.69 22.53
C PRO A 413 -3.90 7.18 22.28
N ASN A 414 -2.98 6.74 21.40
CA ASN A 414 -2.65 5.34 21.20
C ASN A 414 -1.32 5.00 21.93
N LEU A 415 -0.91 3.73 21.91
CA LEU A 415 0.32 3.27 22.58
C LEU A 415 1.58 4.02 22.13
N GLY A 416 1.62 4.50 20.88
CA GLY A 416 2.72 5.32 20.38
C GLY A 416 2.80 6.68 21.08
N HIS A 417 1.67 7.38 21.24
CA HIS A 417 1.62 8.65 21.95
C HIS A 417 2.03 8.51 23.41
N TYR A 418 1.52 7.48 24.10
CA TYR A 418 1.90 7.18 25.48
C TYR A 418 3.41 6.88 25.60
N GLY A 419 3.95 6.06 24.68
CA GLY A 419 5.38 5.77 24.63
C GLY A 419 6.25 7.02 24.45
N CYS A 420 5.83 7.96 23.60
CA CYS A 420 6.56 9.22 23.40
C CYS A 420 6.53 10.12 24.64
N MET A 421 5.42 10.17 25.37
CA MET A 421 5.32 10.94 26.62
C MET A 421 6.19 10.34 27.73
N VAL A 422 6.20 9.00 27.85
CA VAL A 422 7.07 8.30 28.81
C VAL A 422 8.54 8.47 28.44
N ASP A 423 8.89 8.43 27.15
CA ASP A 423 10.25 8.73 26.69
C ASP A 423 10.66 10.17 27.03
N LEU A 424 9.78 11.14 26.79
CA LEU A 424 10.00 12.55 27.13
C LEU A 424 10.25 12.76 28.64
N LEU A 425 9.34 12.26 29.49
CA LEU A 425 9.47 12.39 30.95
C LEU A 425 10.70 11.63 31.46
N GLY A 426 10.91 10.42 30.94
CA GLY A 426 12.06 9.58 31.24
C GLY A 426 13.39 10.26 30.94
N ARG A 427 13.55 10.85 29.74
CA ARG A 427 14.75 11.60 29.33
C ARG A 427 14.93 12.94 30.04
N ALA A 428 13.86 13.49 30.63
CA ALA A 428 13.95 14.67 31.49
C ALA A 428 14.34 14.32 32.94
N GLY A 429 14.44 13.03 33.29
CA GLY A 429 14.70 12.57 34.65
C GLY A 429 13.47 12.60 35.57
N LEU A 430 12.29 12.88 35.03
CA LEU A 430 11.02 12.93 35.75
C LEU A 430 10.42 11.52 35.88
N LEU A 431 11.16 10.61 36.52
CA LEU A 431 10.82 9.18 36.54
C LEU A 431 9.53 8.86 37.29
N ASN A 432 9.24 9.58 38.38
CA ASN A 432 7.99 9.41 39.13
C ASN A 432 6.79 9.85 38.28
N ASP A 433 6.87 11.01 37.65
CA ASP A 433 5.83 11.52 36.74
C ASP A 433 5.63 10.56 35.56
N ALA A 434 6.71 9.98 35.02
CA ALA A 434 6.64 8.97 33.96
C ALA A 434 5.92 7.70 34.44
N PHE A 435 6.18 7.24 35.66
CA PHE A 435 5.50 6.08 36.25
C PHE A 435 4.02 6.36 36.50
N GLU A 436 3.69 7.49 37.14
CA GLU A 436 2.31 7.92 37.38
C GLU A 436 1.54 8.09 36.06
N PHE A 437 2.20 8.60 35.01
CA PHE A 437 1.60 8.72 33.69
C PHE A 437 1.23 7.35 33.09
N ILE A 438 2.05 6.32 33.32
CA ILE A 438 1.77 4.93 32.89
C ILE A 438 0.57 4.36 33.66
N GLU A 439 0.51 4.56 34.98
CA GLU A 439 -0.59 4.07 35.81
C GLU A 439 -1.94 4.70 35.42
N ASN A 440 -1.93 5.94 34.96
CA ASN A 440 -3.12 6.67 34.53
C ASN A 440 -3.49 6.47 33.05
N MET A 441 -2.82 5.54 32.35
CA MET A 441 -3.18 5.22 30.96
C MET A 441 -4.59 4.63 30.87
N LYS A 442 -5.35 5.08 29.86
CA LYS A 442 -6.69 4.53 29.57
C LYS A 442 -6.65 3.17 28.87
N ILE A 443 -5.48 2.76 28.40
CA ILE A 443 -5.21 1.53 27.65
C ILE A 443 -4.11 0.79 28.39
N GLU A 444 -4.15 -0.54 28.37
CA GLU A 444 -3.13 -1.37 28.99
C GLU A 444 -1.73 -1.06 28.42
N PRO A 445 -0.74 -0.70 29.26
CA PRO A 445 0.62 -0.40 28.81
C PRO A 445 1.27 -1.65 28.21
N ASN A 446 2.01 -1.51 27.10
CA ASN A 446 2.71 -2.63 26.48
C ASN A 446 4.17 -2.75 26.97
N ALA A 447 4.83 -3.84 26.56
CA ALA A 447 6.23 -4.07 26.91
C ALA A 447 7.23 -3.03 26.34
N VAL A 448 6.83 -2.18 25.38
CA VAL A 448 7.69 -1.10 24.88
C VAL A 448 7.71 0.05 25.89
N ILE A 449 6.55 0.44 26.43
CA ILE A 449 6.43 1.54 27.39
C ILE A 449 7.22 1.25 28.68
N TRP A 450 7.07 0.05 29.24
CA TRP A 450 7.81 -0.36 30.44
C TRP A 450 9.33 -0.44 30.19
N ARG A 451 9.75 -0.87 28.99
CA ARG A 451 11.17 -0.83 28.60
C ARG A 451 11.71 0.59 28.48
N THR A 452 10.93 1.53 27.94
CA THR A 452 11.31 2.94 27.87
C THR A 452 11.56 3.50 29.27
N LEU A 453 10.65 3.26 30.21
CA LEU A 453 10.82 3.67 31.60
C LEU A 453 12.03 2.98 32.26
N LEU A 454 12.20 1.66 32.07
CA LEU A 454 13.35 0.92 32.60
C LEU A 454 14.68 1.46 32.05
N GLY A 455 14.69 1.85 30.78
CA GLY A 455 15.83 2.52 30.12
C GLY A 455 16.17 3.85 30.77
N ALA A 456 15.16 4.67 31.08
CA ALA A 456 15.36 5.92 31.81
C ALA A 456 15.84 5.68 33.24
N CYS A 457 15.27 4.71 33.96
CA CYS A 457 15.71 4.33 35.30
C CYS A 457 17.20 3.92 35.33
N ARG A 458 17.69 3.25 34.27
CA ARG A 458 19.11 2.94 34.12
C ARG A 458 19.98 4.21 33.99
N ILE A 459 19.54 5.18 33.19
CA ILE A 459 20.28 6.42 32.94
C ILE A 459 20.41 7.23 34.24
N TYR A 460 19.35 7.30 35.04
CA TYR A 460 19.30 8.09 36.28
C TYR A 460 19.56 7.28 37.55
N GLY A 461 19.87 5.98 37.45
CA GLY A 461 20.19 5.12 38.59
C GLY A 461 19.02 4.83 39.54
N ASN A 462 17.76 4.92 39.11
CA ASN A 462 16.61 4.65 39.99
C ASN A 462 16.30 3.14 40.05
N VAL A 463 16.86 2.46 41.05
CA VAL A 463 16.72 1.00 41.24
C VAL A 463 15.27 0.60 41.55
N GLU A 464 14.56 1.41 42.33
CA GLU A 464 13.21 1.05 42.81
C GLU A 464 12.19 1.04 41.67
N LEU A 465 12.09 2.14 40.91
CA LEU A 465 11.23 2.19 39.72
C LEU A 465 11.71 1.22 38.65
N GLY A 466 13.02 1.00 38.54
CA GLY A 466 13.59 -0.02 37.66
C GLY A 466 13.08 -1.43 38.02
N ARG A 467 12.97 -1.75 39.31
CA ARG A 467 12.43 -3.04 39.77
C ARG A 467 10.96 -3.19 39.41
N GLN A 468 10.15 -2.19 39.70
CA GLN A 468 8.72 -2.20 39.40
C GLN A 468 8.45 -2.33 37.90
N ALA A 469 9.18 -1.59 37.06
CA ALA A 469 9.08 -1.70 35.61
C ALA A 469 9.51 -3.09 35.10
N HIS A 470 10.54 -3.70 35.70
CA HIS A 470 10.98 -5.05 35.36
C HIS A 470 9.96 -6.12 35.75
N GLU A 471 9.36 -6.02 36.94
CA GLU A 471 8.30 -6.92 37.40
C GLU A 471 7.09 -6.88 36.44
N LYS A 472 6.68 -5.69 36.00
CA LYS A 472 5.63 -5.54 34.99
C LYS A 472 5.99 -6.22 33.67
N LEU A 473 7.24 -6.13 33.20
CA LEU A 473 7.67 -6.84 31.99
C LEU A 473 7.59 -8.37 32.12
N LEU A 474 7.87 -8.91 33.32
CA LEU A 474 7.76 -10.35 33.62
C LEU A 474 6.29 -10.80 33.67
N GLU A 475 5.40 -10.03 34.30
CA GLU A 475 3.96 -10.29 34.31
C GLU A 475 3.38 -10.40 32.88
N MET A 476 3.88 -9.57 31.97
CA MET A 476 3.48 -9.56 30.56
C MET A 476 4.06 -10.73 29.72
N ARG A 477 4.82 -11.65 30.33
CA ARG A 477 5.54 -12.75 29.65
C ARG A 477 6.41 -12.26 28.50
N SER A 478 6.99 -11.09 28.65
CA SER A 478 7.89 -10.48 27.69
C SER A 478 9.33 -10.95 27.98
N ASP A 479 9.62 -12.24 27.78
CA ASP A 479 10.90 -12.88 28.16
C ASP A 479 12.03 -12.61 27.15
N LYS A 480 12.48 -11.35 27.05
CA LYS A 480 13.65 -10.97 26.25
C LYS A 480 14.89 -10.84 27.15
N LYS A 481 16.02 -11.47 26.79
CA LYS A 481 17.31 -11.32 27.51
C LYS A 481 17.75 -9.85 27.66
N GLY A 482 17.35 -8.98 26.73
CA GLY A 482 17.63 -7.55 26.78
C GLY A 482 17.08 -6.86 28.03
N ASP A 483 15.93 -7.29 28.54
CA ASP A 483 15.24 -6.63 29.67
C ASP A 483 15.95 -6.97 30.99
N TYR A 484 16.34 -8.23 31.16
CA TYR A 484 17.20 -8.67 32.28
C TYR A 484 18.58 -8.01 32.25
N MET A 485 19.19 -7.89 31.07
CA MET A 485 20.48 -7.22 30.92
C MET A 485 20.39 -5.75 31.28
N LEU A 486 19.33 -5.06 30.83
CA LEU A 486 19.08 -3.66 31.15
C LEU A 486 18.94 -3.49 32.67
N PHE A 487 18.15 -4.35 33.33
CA PHE A 487 17.94 -4.30 34.78
C PHE A 487 19.18 -4.66 35.60
N SER A 488 19.94 -5.70 35.20
CA SER A 488 21.24 -6.05 35.81
C SER A 488 22.24 -4.89 35.72
N ASN A 489 22.22 -4.13 34.63
CA ASN A 489 23.07 -2.95 34.46
C ASN A 489 22.66 -1.79 35.40
N ILE A 490 21.39 -1.67 35.80
CA ILE A 490 20.96 -0.67 36.80
C ILE A 490 21.60 -0.97 38.15
N TYR A 491 21.52 -2.22 38.61
CA TYR A 491 22.18 -2.66 39.85
C TYR A 491 23.70 -2.46 39.80
N ALA A 492 24.34 -2.83 38.68
CA ALA A 492 25.77 -2.66 38.50
C ALA A 492 26.20 -1.17 38.52
N ALA A 493 25.40 -0.27 37.93
CA ALA A 493 25.67 1.17 37.93
C ALA A 493 25.63 1.79 39.33
N MET A 494 24.86 1.20 40.25
CA MET A 494 24.75 1.63 41.65
C MET A 494 25.69 0.88 42.60
N GLY A 495 26.57 0.01 42.07
CA GLY A 495 27.53 -0.76 42.87
C GLY A 495 26.93 -1.97 43.60
N GLU A 496 25.66 -2.30 43.37
CA GLU A 496 24.96 -3.43 43.98
C GLU A 496 25.18 -4.73 43.18
N TRP A 497 26.37 -5.32 43.32
CA TRP A 497 26.79 -6.49 42.54
C TRP A 497 25.97 -7.76 42.81
N ASP A 498 25.47 -7.95 44.04
CA ASP A 498 24.63 -9.10 44.41
C ASP A 498 23.29 -9.07 43.67
N GLY A 499 22.66 -7.90 43.60
CA GLY A 499 21.44 -7.67 42.81
C GLY A 499 21.69 -7.93 41.32
N ALA A 500 22.79 -7.41 40.78
CA ALA A 500 23.18 -7.62 39.38
C ALA A 500 23.39 -9.11 39.05
N GLN A 501 23.99 -9.88 39.98
CA GLN A 501 24.22 -11.32 39.82
C GLN A 501 22.91 -12.13 39.91
N ASN A 502 22.01 -11.76 40.81
CA ASN A 502 20.71 -12.43 40.96
C ASN A 502 19.83 -12.27 39.70
N VAL A 503 19.80 -11.07 39.10
CA VAL A 503 19.08 -10.83 37.83
C VAL A 503 19.66 -11.67 36.68
N ARG A 504 20.98 -11.88 36.65
CA ARG A 504 21.64 -12.74 35.65
C ARG A 504 21.30 -14.22 35.83
N LYS A 505 21.26 -14.71 37.06
CA LYS A 505 20.80 -16.09 37.35
C LYS A 505 19.35 -16.29 36.92
N LEU A 506 18.49 -15.30 37.17
CA LEU A 506 17.09 -15.34 36.75
C LEU A 506 16.98 -15.41 35.21
N MET A 507 17.78 -14.62 34.50
CA MET A 507 17.89 -14.66 33.03
C MET A 507 18.32 -16.03 32.49
N ASP A 508 19.27 -16.69 33.15
CA ASP A 508 19.75 -18.03 32.74
C ASP A 508 18.68 -19.10 32.96
N SER A 509 17.89 -18.96 34.03
CA SER A 509 16.78 -19.88 34.35
C SER A 509 15.53 -19.70 33.49
N SER A 510 15.32 -18.53 32.88
CA SER A 510 14.11 -18.21 32.10
C SER A 510 14.17 -18.60 30.61
N GLY A 511 15.30 -19.14 30.13
CA GLY A 511 15.41 -19.67 28.75
C GLY A 511 15.39 -18.62 27.64
N ALA A 512 15.52 -17.33 27.97
CA ALA A 512 15.42 -16.24 27.00
C ALA A 512 16.54 -16.30 25.92
N ARG A 513 16.24 -15.90 24.68
CA ARG A 513 17.18 -15.90 23.53
C ARG A 513 17.80 -14.51 23.28
N LYS A 514 19.06 -14.46 22.87
CA LYS A 514 19.78 -13.23 22.46
C LYS A 514 19.81 -13.15 20.93
N GLU A 515 19.29 -12.07 20.36
CA GLU A 515 19.58 -11.72 18.97
C GLU A 515 20.86 -10.87 18.96
N PRO A 516 21.92 -11.27 18.24
CA PRO A 516 23.14 -10.48 18.16
C PRO A 516 22.87 -9.19 17.37
N GLY A 517 23.34 -8.06 17.89
CA GLY A 517 23.35 -6.79 17.15
C GLY A 517 24.40 -6.83 16.05
N CYS A 518 24.01 -6.43 14.83
CA CYS A 518 24.89 -6.30 13.68
C CYS A 518 24.98 -4.82 13.26
N SER A 519 26.19 -4.37 12.92
CA SER A 519 26.42 -3.09 12.25
C SER A 519 27.18 -3.36 10.96
N LEU A 520 26.66 -2.86 9.83
CA LEU A 520 27.37 -2.87 8.57
C LEU A 520 28.32 -1.66 8.57
N ILE A 521 29.62 -1.89 8.38
CA ILE A 521 30.59 -0.81 8.17
C ILE A 521 31.22 -1.06 6.80
N GLU A 522 30.98 -0.14 5.88
CA GLU A 522 31.68 -0.10 4.61
C GLU A 522 33.05 0.53 4.82
N ALA A 523 34.11 -0.23 4.54
CA ALA A 523 35.47 0.27 4.42
C ALA A 523 36.02 -0.25 3.08
N ASP A 524 36.40 0.68 2.20
CA ASP A 524 37.06 0.50 0.90
C ASP A 524 36.81 -0.84 0.18
N GLU A 525 35.87 -0.78 -0.78
CA GLU A 525 35.55 -1.80 -1.80
C GLU A 525 35.16 -3.21 -1.31
N SER A 526 34.93 -3.41 0.00
CA SER A 526 34.26 -4.63 0.48
C SER A 526 33.38 -4.39 1.70
N ALA A 527 32.08 -4.64 1.57
CA ALA A 527 31.16 -4.66 2.69
C ALA A 527 31.49 -5.86 3.60
N ARG A 528 31.87 -5.60 4.86
CA ARG A 528 32.06 -6.64 5.89
C ARG A 528 30.97 -6.49 6.96
N LEU A 529 30.14 -7.51 7.08
CA LEU A 529 29.25 -7.69 8.23
C LEU A 529 30.10 -7.85 9.50
N GLN A 530 30.09 -6.87 10.39
CA GLN A 530 30.72 -6.99 11.71
C GLN A 530 29.64 -7.24 12.77
N PHE A 531 29.61 -8.46 13.31
CA PHE A 531 28.77 -8.81 14.46
C PHE A 531 29.38 -8.21 15.72
N LEU A 532 28.63 -7.33 16.40
CA LEU A 532 29.22 -6.52 17.46
C LEU A 532 29.57 -7.31 18.74
N LEU A 533 28.98 -8.48 19.00
CA LEU A 533 29.30 -9.29 20.19
C LEU A 533 28.83 -10.76 20.04
N ASP A 534 29.63 -11.61 19.38
CA ASP A 534 29.47 -13.08 19.44
C ASP A 534 30.27 -13.66 20.63
N PRO A 535 29.63 -14.30 21.64
CA PRO A 535 30.34 -14.99 22.71
C PRO A 535 31.23 -16.16 22.23
N ASN A 536 30.95 -16.72 21.05
CA ASN A 536 31.68 -17.88 20.53
C ASN A 536 33.07 -17.53 20.00
N HIS A 537 33.39 -16.25 19.80
CA HIS A 537 34.72 -15.85 19.33
C HIS A 537 35.83 -16.09 20.38
N LYS A 538 35.48 -16.11 21.69
CA LYS A 538 36.44 -16.41 22.76
C LYS A 538 36.78 -17.91 22.91
N LEU A 539 35.93 -18.81 22.42
CA LEU A 539 36.20 -20.26 22.43
C LEU A 539 37.12 -20.69 21.28
N ASN A 540 37.01 -20.04 20.10
CA ASN A 540 37.87 -20.35 18.96
C ASN A 540 39.30 -19.79 19.10
N LEU A 541 39.50 -18.68 19.81
CA LEU A 541 40.85 -18.13 20.08
C LEU A 541 41.65 -18.98 21.08
N LYS A 542 41.01 -19.61 22.07
CA LYS A 542 41.69 -20.53 22.99
C LYS A 542 42.09 -21.86 22.32
N ASN A 543 41.27 -22.35 21.40
CA ASN A 543 41.58 -23.59 20.68
C ASN A 543 42.67 -23.40 19.60
N GLN A 544 42.80 -22.21 19.01
CA GLN A 544 43.88 -21.91 18.07
C GLN A 544 45.24 -21.69 18.75
N MET A 545 45.28 -21.17 19.98
CA MET A 545 46.53 -21.03 20.74
C MET A 545 47.02 -22.37 21.34
N ALA A 546 46.14 -23.35 21.56
CA ALA A 546 46.53 -24.68 22.04
C ALA A 546 47.14 -25.58 20.94
N THR A 547 46.82 -25.32 19.67
CA THR A 547 47.38 -26.07 18.51
C THR A 547 48.68 -25.47 17.95
N ALA A 548 49.15 -24.33 18.47
CA ALA A 548 50.40 -23.71 18.06
C ALA A 548 51.59 -24.00 19.02
N ALA A 549 51.37 -24.84 20.05
CA ALA A 549 52.37 -25.19 21.05
C ALA A 549 52.52 -26.71 21.24
N SER A 550 52.35 -27.49 20.17
CA SER A 550 52.68 -28.92 20.09
C SER A 550 53.54 -29.22 18.87
#